data_AF-A0A1H1W081-F1
#
_entry.id   AF-A0A1H1W081-F1
#
_cell.length_a   1.000
_cell.length_b   1.000
_cell.length_c   1.000
_cell.angle_alpha   90.00
_cell.angle_beta   90.00
_cell.angle_gamma   90.00
#
_symmetry.space_group_name_H-M   'P 1'
#
loop_
_entity.id
_entity.type
_entity.pdbx_description
1 polymer ?
#
loop_
_entity_poly.entity_id
_entity_poly.type
_entity_poly.pdbx_seq_one_letter_code
_entity_poly.pdbx_strand_id
1 'polypeptide(L)'
;MAVLVVSALSVVGTDEVTETDAFTVKDGAHAVVLDEAIVPYSGTDVTVEAHNSDGKELFVGTANGVDTDSILDGVAQEQISNVEFPNTLDHRFIPGDSAPEAPLTDMDWWISQDTGENVAKTFDLDADPQVLVIAAANEGENLDGTTVSLKMRVEGVLALSLIGIGLGIIMAGFAAYFFLRWFNGRIRPEKKKKKSVGRDARRGSGPGSGSGPGPGAGSGGHPAGTNTGRVRSSRLVKKGDNAKAAPPRRGNTSGRRSLRTVTAATLASGLALSGCSAVPIAQPDSPDITPYERTAMRPGDAGEFMTNYTESLDKILDDGGTDLEKIQGEPLIDRTRAQIQIAKKAKQKLRAPNFSEVVAGSPSFTEYPMWFYAFGTSKGDAKLTQVQLVTRESAATDPIVRTASYIPTEQMPTLMADGNGAVKPGPEDFKEDMTTTADHVSSFLVDGKADKADAKGLKEGGFKDFRGYLGDLRGKDSGFDKVDVDCKPYEKFDFTSMTLSTEHGAIGMGEVRCTLTIKVPGDYSVDLGDTIEAVKTNDKDGDTVKVDTAHPYVLMKTGDELSAVGTDWNVLSSRIE
;
A
#
# COMPACT_ATOMS: atom_id res chain seq x y z
N MET A 1 -38.84 -22.14 -8.05
CA MET A 1 -38.43 -22.25 -6.64
C MET A 1 -37.69 -23.55 -6.40
N ALA A 2 -38.32 -24.72 -6.28
CA ALA A 2 -37.59 -25.98 -6.02
C ALA A 2 -36.51 -26.33 -7.08
N VAL A 3 -36.76 -26.10 -8.36
CA VAL A 3 -35.77 -26.33 -9.44
C VAL A 3 -34.56 -25.39 -9.34
N LEU A 4 -34.77 -24.12 -8.96
CA LEU A 4 -33.67 -23.16 -8.77
C LEU A 4 -32.82 -23.51 -7.54
N VAL A 5 -33.45 -24.01 -6.47
CA VAL A 5 -32.73 -24.37 -5.24
C VAL A 5 -31.93 -25.67 -5.41
N VAL A 6 -32.45 -26.64 -6.17
CA VAL A 6 -31.68 -27.84 -6.54
C VAL A 6 -30.50 -27.48 -7.45
N SER A 7 -30.66 -26.52 -8.37
CA SER A 7 -29.54 -26.02 -9.19
C SER A 7 -28.48 -25.25 -8.39
N ALA A 8 -28.88 -24.46 -7.38
CA ALA A 8 -27.91 -23.75 -6.52
C ALA A 8 -27.08 -24.74 -5.67
N LEU A 9 -27.72 -25.77 -5.11
CA LEU A 9 -27.03 -26.82 -4.34
C LEU A 9 -26.15 -27.73 -5.20
N SER A 10 -26.48 -27.93 -6.48
CA SER A 10 -25.63 -28.70 -7.39
C SER A 10 -24.37 -27.96 -7.83
N VAL A 11 -24.39 -26.62 -7.77
CA VAL A 11 -23.26 -25.76 -8.17
C VAL A 11 -22.33 -25.46 -7.00
N VAL A 12 -22.86 -25.31 -5.78
CA VAL A 12 -22.10 -24.93 -4.58
C VAL A 12 -21.72 -26.14 -3.71
N GLY A 13 -22.32 -27.31 -3.94
CA GLY A 13 -22.12 -28.48 -3.09
C GLY A 13 -22.68 -28.27 -1.66
N THR A 14 -22.43 -29.23 -0.76
CA THR A 14 -22.83 -29.12 0.65
C THR A 14 -21.85 -28.31 1.50
N ASP A 15 -20.66 -28.01 0.98
CA ASP A 15 -19.56 -27.41 1.72
C ASP A 15 -19.41 -25.89 1.48
N GLU A 16 -20.36 -25.25 0.78
CA GLU A 16 -20.33 -23.80 0.50
C GLU A 16 -19.07 -23.31 -0.24
N VAL A 17 -18.38 -24.21 -0.96
CA VAL A 17 -17.17 -23.91 -1.73
C VAL A 17 -17.42 -24.19 -3.20
N THR A 18 -17.02 -23.26 -4.06
CA THR A 18 -17.00 -23.45 -5.50
C THR A 18 -15.57 -23.34 -6.01
N GLU A 19 -15.20 -24.16 -6.98
CA GLU A 19 -13.82 -24.31 -7.45
C GLU A 19 -13.76 -24.03 -8.97
N THR A 20 -12.61 -23.55 -9.44
CA THR A 20 -12.30 -23.48 -10.87
C THR A 20 -11.74 -24.81 -11.38
N ASP A 21 -11.68 -24.99 -12.70
CA ASP A 21 -10.85 -26.05 -13.26
C ASP A 21 -9.38 -25.81 -12.87
N ALA A 22 -8.69 -26.88 -12.47
CA ALA A 22 -7.26 -26.82 -12.18
C ALA A 22 -6.46 -26.89 -13.48
N PHE A 23 -5.35 -26.15 -13.55
CA PHE A 23 -4.40 -26.25 -14.66
C PHE A 23 -3.02 -26.67 -14.15
N THR A 24 -2.24 -27.29 -15.03
CA THR A 24 -0.85 -27.68 -14.75
C THR A 24 0.09 -26.81 -15.55
N VAL A 25 1.02 -26.17 -14.86
CA VAL A 25 2.07 -25.31 -15.41
C VAL A 25 3.03 -26.15 -16.27
N LYS A 26 3.42 -25.58 -17.41
CA LYS A 26 4.28 -26.19 -18.43
C LYS A 26 5.23 -25.14 -19.02
N ASP A 27 6.01 -25.59 -20.01
CA ASP A 27 6.84 -24.75 -20.87
C ASP A 27 7.92 -23.95 -20.09
N GLY A 28 8.31 -24.44 -18.91
CA GLY A 28 9.42 -23.90 -18.14
C GLY A 28 9.14 -22.58 -17.45
N ALA A 29 7.87 -22.23 -17.20
CA ALA A 29 7.53 -21.03 -16.44
C ALA A 29 8.18 -21.04 -15.04
N HIS A 30 8.73 -19.90 -14.62
CA HIS A 30 9.34 -19.70 -13.30
C HIS A 30 8.36 -19.09 -12.28
N ALA A 31 7.29 -18.45 -12.77
CA ALA A 31 6.25 -17.87 -11.93
C ALA A 31 4.84 -18.18 -12.46
N VAL A 32 3.87 -18.28 -11.56
CA VAL A 32 2.44 -18.13 -11.87
C VAL A 32 1.98 -16.83 -11.23
N VAL A 33 1.30 -15.99 -12.00
CA VAL A 33 0.86 -14.66 -11.56
C VAL A 33 -0.66 -14.55 -11.65
N LEU A 34 -1.26 -14.06 -10.57
CA LEU A 34 -2.67 -13.70 -10.47
C LEU A 34 -2.80 -12.27 -9.96
N ASP A 35 -3.36 -11.40 -10.78
CA ASP A 35 -3.84 -10.10 -10.31
C ASP A 35 -5.22 -10.31 -9.67
N GLU A 36 -5.35 -10.03 -8.37
CA GLU A 36 -6.58 -10.25 -7.62
C GLU A 36 -7.77 -9.43 -8.15
N ALA A 37 -7.49 -8.30 -8.83
CA ALA A 37 -8.52 -7.43 -9.40
C ALA A 37 -9.27 -8.06 -10.59
N ILE A 38 -8.72 -9.11 -11.22
CA ILE A 38 -9.40 -9.81 -12.33
C ILE A 38 -10.52 -10.73 -11.84
N VAL A 39 -10.59 -11.01 -10.54
CA VAL A 39 -11.63 -11.87 -9.96
C VAL A 39 -12.93 -11.07 -9.84
N PRO A 40 -13.99 -11.37 -10.61
CA PRO A 40 -15.14 -10.49 -10.78
C PRO A 40 -16.19 -10.68 -9.66
N TYR A 41 -15.75 -10.75 -8.41
CA TYR A 41 -16.64 -10.91 -7.25
C TYR A 41 -16.23 -9.95 -6.12
N SER A 42 -17.17 -9.66 -5.23
CA SER A 42 -16.92 -8.89 -4.00
C SER A 42 -17.70 -9.52 -2.84
N GLY A 43 -17.32 -9.24 -1.59
CA GLY A 43 -17.96 -9.78 -0.39
C GLY A 43 -17.67 -11.25 -0.10
N THR A 44 -16.52 -11.77 -0.54
CA THR A 44 -16.14 -13.18 -0.42
C THR A 44 -14.63 -13.34 -0.45
N ASP A 45 -14.15 -14.47 0.05
CA ASP A 45 -12.74 -14.85 0.06
C ASP A 45 -12.46 -15.86 -1.06
N VAL A 46 -11.29 -15.70 -1.70
CA VAL A 46 -10.76 -16.67 -2.65
C VAL A 46 -9.46 -17.25 -2.12
N THR A 47 -9.36 -18.58 -2.19
CA THR A 47 -8.15 -19.34 -1.87
C THR A 47 -7.53 -19.88 -3.16
N VAL A 48 -6.30 -19.49 -3.44
CA VAL A 48 -5.46 -20.12 -4.46
C VAL A 48 -4.68 -21.25 -3.79
N GLU A 49 -4.69 -22.43 -4.38
CA GLU A 49 -3.91 -23.59 -3.94
C GLU A 49 -2.98 -24.04 -5.07
N ALA A 50 -1.74 -24.37 -4.71
CA ALA A 50 -0.77 -24.94 -5.63
C ALA A 50 0.03 -26.08 -5.00
N HIS A 51 0.30 -27.10 -5.80
CA HIS A 51 1.15 -28.23 -5.41
C HIS A 51 1.93 -28.75 -6.61
N ASN A 52 3.15 -29.24 -6.39
CA ASN A 52 3.98 -29.81 -7.44
C ASN A 52 3.97 -31.34 -7.40
N SER A 53 3.80 -32.00 -8.55
CA SER A 53 3.73 -33.46 -8.65
C SER A 53 5.00 -34.19 -8.20
N ASP A 54 6.15 -33.52 -8.30
CA ASP A 54 7.47 -34.06 -7.95
C ASP A 54 7.88 -33.75 -6.50
N GLY A 55 7.00 -33.08 -5.73
CA GLY A 55 7.27 -32.70 -4.35
C GLY A 55 8.26 -31.53 -4.21
N LYS A 56 8.43 -30.72 -5.25
CA LYS A 56 9.23 -29.49 -5.18
C LYS A 56 8.63 -28.52 -4.15
N GLU A 57 9.50 -27.86 -3.39
CA GLU A 57 9.08 -26.80 -2.47
C GLU A 57 8.69 -25.55 -3.26
N LEU A 58 7.49 -25.04 -2.98
CA LEU A 58 6.91 -23.88 -3.62
C LEU A 58 6.95 -22.69 -2.68
N PHE A 59 7.00 -21.50 -3.28
CA PHE A 59 6.82 -20.22 -2.66
C PHE A 59 5.49 -19.63 -3.13
N VAL A 60 4.72 -19.01 -2.23
CA VAL A 60 3.59 -18.14 -2.59
C VAL A 60 3.73 -16.81 -1.86
N GLY A 61 3.58 -15.71 -2.59
CA GLY A 61 3.65 -14.35 -2.06
C GLY A 61 2.56 -13.46 -2.61
N THR A 62 2.17 -12.43 -1.85
CA THR A 62 1.34 -11.32 -2.34
C THR A 62 2.07 -10.00 -2.20
N ALA A 63 2.01 -9.18 -3.23
CA ALA A 63 2.69 -7.89 -3.29
C ALA A 63 1.92 -6.85 -4.11
N ASN A 64 2.41 -5.62 -4.09
CA ASN A 64 1.94 -4.60 -5.01
C ASN A 64 2.36 -4.97 -6.45
N GLY A 65 1.54 -4.62 -7.44
CA GLY A 65 1.84 -4.91 -8.84
C GLY A 65 3.13 -4.26 -9.33
N VAL A 66 3.51 -3.09 -8.80
CA VAL A 66 4.76 -2.43 -9.20
C VAL A 66 6.00 -3.26 -8.85
N ASP A 67 5.99 -3.96 -7.71
CA ASP A 67 7.10 -4.82 -7.30
C ASP A 67 7.14 -6.11 -8.11
N THR A 68 5.96 -6.70 -8.34
CA THR A 68 5.82 -7.94 -9.11
C THR A 68 6.23 -7.73 -10.57
N ASP A 69 5.79 -6.63 -11.18
CA ASP A 69 6.17 -6.26 -12.54
C ASP A 69 7.68 -6.05 -12.67
N SER A 70 8.33 -5.45 -11.65
CA SER A 70 9.77 -5.23 -11.67
C SER A 70 10.58 -6.51 -11.45
N ILE A 71 10.19 -7.41 -10.54
CA ILE A 71 10.96 -8.62 -10.24
C ILE A 71 10.79 -9.72 -11.29
N LEU A 72 9.65 -9.72 -11.99
CA LEU A 72 9.33 -10.68 -13.05
C LEU A 72 9.60 -10.13 -14.46
N ASP A 73 10.23 -8.96 -14.58
CA ASP A 73 10.60 -8.41 -15.88
C ASP A 73 11.53 -9.38 -16.64
N GLY A 74 11.12 -9.76 -17.85
CA GLY A 74 11.83 -10.76 -18.67
C GLY A 74 11.77 -12.22 -18.19
N VAL A 75 11.02 -12.52 -17.12
CA VAL A 75 10.88 -13.87 -16.55
C VAL A 75 9.76 -14.65 -17.25
N ALA A 76 10.01 -15.94 -17.54
CA ALA A 76 8.99 -16.82 -18.08
C ALA A 76 7.88 -17.04 -17.04
N GLN A 77 6.62 -16.77 -17.39
CA GLN A 77 5.53 -16.87 -16.42
C GLN A 77 4.21 -17.35 -17.03
N GLU A 78 3.41 -18.03 -16.22
CA GLU A 78 2.00 -18.32 -16.51
C GLU A 78 1.14 -17.24 -15.86
N GLN A 79 0.47 -16.42 -16.66
CA GLN A 79 -0.43 -15.39 -16.16
C GLN A 79 -1.86 -15.89 -16.21
N ILE A 80 -2.54 -15.91 -15.06
CA ILE A 80 -3.99 -16.10 -15.00
C ILE A 80 -4.64 -14.83 -15.54
N SER A 81 -5.46 -14.99 -16.58
CA SER A 81 -6.01 -13.90 -17.39
C SER A 81 -7.51 -13.68 -17.21
N ASN A 82 -8.22 -14.72 -16.75
CA ASN A 82 -9.65 -14.64 -16.44
C ASN A 82 -10.00 -15.69 -15.38
N VAL A 83 -10.91 -15.34 -14.47
CA VAL A 83 -11.43 -16.22 -13.42
C VAL A 83 -12.95 -16.06 -13.37
N GLU A 84 -13.70 -17.12 -13.70
CA GLU A 84 -15.15 -17.14 -13.50
C GLU A 84 -15.55 -18.40 -12.72
N PHE A 85 -16.29 -18.20 -11.62
CA PHE A 85 -16.77 -19.29 -10.81
C PHE A 85 -18.21 -19.68 -11.19
N PRO A 86 -18.55 -20.97 -11.29
CA PRO A 86 -17.67 -22.15 -11.22
C PRO A 86 -16.96 -22.46 -12.56
N ASN A 87 -15.87 -23.24 -12.46
CA ASN A 87 -15.16 -23.97 -13.53
C ASN A 87 -14.20 -23.18 -14.43
N THR A 88 -14.36 -21.89 -14.70
CA THR A 88 -13.54 -21.22 -15.71
C THR A 88 -12.30 -20.56 -15.09
N LEU A 89 -11.12 -20.98 -15.57
CA LEU A 89 -9.84 -20.34 -15.31
C LEU A 89 -9.05 -20.33 -16.60
N ASP A 90 -8.88 -19.13 -17.18
CA ASP A 90 -8.08 -18.95 -18.39
C ASP A 90 -6.70 -18.43 -18.00
N HIS A 91 -5.66 -19.05 -18.54
CA HIS A 91 -4.28 -18.65 -18.33
C HIS A 91 -3.53 -18.54 -19.66
N ARG A 92 -2.43 -17.80 -19.66
CA ARG A 92 -1.55 -17.66 -20.82
C ARG A 92 -0.10 -17.69 -20.38
N PHE A 93 0.70 -18.42 -21.15
CA PHE A 93 2.16 -18.39 -21.02
C PHE A 93 2.71 -17.10 -21.63
N ILE A 94 3.55 -16.41 -20.86
CA ILE A 94 4.35 -15.26 -21.28
C ILE A 94 5.81 -15.76 -21.41
N PRO A 95 6.36 -15.78 -22.63
CA PRO A 95 7.74 -16.20 -22.85
C PRO A 95 8.75 -15.31 -22.15
N GLY A 96 9.78 -15.93 -21.58
CA GLY A 96 10.96 -15.32 -20.98
C GLY A 96 12.06 -16.38 -20.83
N ASP A 97 13.30 -15.99 -20.58
CA ASP A 97 14.44 -16.92 -20.65
C ASP A 97 15.25 -17.00 -19.34
N SER A 98 15.00 -16.11 -18.37
CA SER A 98 15.74 -16.04 -17.11
C SER A 98 14.82 -16.29 -15.92
N ALA A 99 15.33 -16.97 -14.88
CA ALA A 99 14.73 -16.90 -13.55
C ALA A 99 14.84 -15.46 -13.01
N PRO A 100 14.04 -15.09 -11.99
CA PRO A 100 14.15 -13.78 -11.35
C PRO A 100 15.60 -13.46 -10.96
N GLU A 101 16.01 -12.19 -11.11
CA GLU A 101 17.40 -11.75 -10.84
C GLU A 101 17.81 -11.97 -9.37
N ALA A 102 16.84 -11.93 -8.46
CA ALA A 102 17.04 -12.19 -7.03
C ALA A 102 16.07 -13.27 -6.52
N PRO A 103 16.46 -14.03 -5.48
CA PRO A 103 15.58 -15.02 -4.86
C PRO A 103 14.31 -14.36 -4.32
N LEU A 104 13.15 -14.82 -4.79
CA LEU A 104 11.87 -14.24 -4.39
C LEU A 104 11.64 -14.33 -2.87
N THR A 105 12.14 -15.36 -2.19
CA THR A 105 11.94 -15.58 -0.74
C THR A 105 12.54 -14.48 0.15
N ASP A 106 13.50 -13.72 -0.37
CA ASP A 106 14.33 -12.80 0.43
C ASP A 106 13.88 -11.35 0.29
N MET A 107 12.84 -11.08 -0.50
CA MET A 107 12.41 -9.72 -0.81
C MET A 107 11.66 -9.07 0.37
N ASP A 108 12.04 -7.84 0.71
CA ASP A 108 11.52 -7.06 1.84
C ASP A 108 10.11 -6.49 1.61
N TRP A 109 9.68 -6.36 0.35
CA TRP A 109 8.42 -5.74 -0.05
C TRP A 109 7.22 -6.70 -0.11
N TRP A 110 7.41 -8.00 0.09
CA TRP A 110 6.28 -8.92 0.21
C TRP A 110 5.33 -8.46 1.32
N ILE A 111 4.05 -8.39 1.00
CA ILE A 111 3.00 -8.08 1.96
C ILE A 111 2.71 -9.32 2.79
N SER A 112 2.76 -10.48 2.15
CA SER A 112 2.68 -11.77 2.82
C SER A 112 3.32 -12.87 1.98
N GLN A 113 3.86 -13.88 2.63
CA GLN A 113 4.52 -15.00 1.97
C GLN A 113 4.41 -16.30 2.77
N ASP A 114 4.49 -17.42 2.07
CA ASP A 114 4.55 -18.76 2.63
C ASP A 114 5.36 -19.70 1.72
N THR A 115 5.89 -20.79 2.28
CA THR A 115 6.71 -21.78 1.56
C THR A 115 6.37 -23.19 1.99
N GLY A 116 6.31 -24.13 1.04
CA GLY A 116 6.13 -25.55 1.33
C GLY A 116 5.83 -26.39 0.09
N GLU A 117 5.75 -27.71 0.24
CA GLU A 117 5.39 -28.63 -0.86
C GLU A 117 3.98 -28.39 -1.42
N ASN A 118 3.09 -27.89 -0.58
CA ASN A 118 1.75 -27.43 -0.94
C ASN A 118 1.58 -26.04 -0.34
N VAL A 119 1.25 -25.07 -1.18
CA VAL A 119 1.03 -23.69 -0.75
C VAL A 119 -0.42 -23.31 -1.01
N ALA A 120 -0.98 -22.54 -0.07
CA ALA A 120 -2.34 -22.04 -0.19
C ALA A 120 -2.39 -20.60 0.32
N LYS A 121 -3.03 -19.72 -0.45
CA LYS A 121 -3.16 -18.31 -0.08
C LYS A 121 -4.61 -17.86 -0.24
N THR A 122 -5.16 -17.29 0.83
CA THR A 122 -6.51 -16.72 0.83
C THR A 122 -6.42 -15.20 0.84
N PHE A 123 -7.21 -14.55 -0.01
CA PHE A 123 -7.36 -13.10 -0.09
C PHE A 123 -8.84 -12.71 -0.10
N ASP A 124 -9.12 -11.53 0.47
CA ASP A 124 -10.44 -10.92 0.58
C ASP A 124 -10.67 -10.02 -0.65
N LEU A 125 -11.74 -10.27 -1.40
CA LEU A 125 -12.05 -9.50 -2.61
C LEU A 125 -12.57 -8.08 -2.34
N ASP A 126 -12.87 -7.74 -1.08
CA ASP A 126 -13.22 -6.38 -0.67
C ASP A 126 -12.01 -5.54 -0.23
N ALA A 127 -10.83 -6.16 -0.10
CA ALA A 127 -9.58 -5.47 0.23
C ALA A 127 -8.96 -4.79 -1.01
N ASP A 128 -7.96 -3.93 -0.77
CA ASP A 128 -7.17 -3.37 -1.87
C ASP A 128 -6.45 -4.52 -2.61
N PRO A 129 -6.67 -4.68 -3.93
CA PRO A 129 -6.18 -5.83 -4.67
C PRO A 129 -4.65 -5.87 -4.67
N GLN A 130 -4.10 -7.08 -4.62
CA GLN A 130 -2.68 -7.35 -4.73
C GLN A 130 -2.40 -8.24 -5.94
N VAL A 131 -1.11 -8.43 -6.24
CA VAL A 131 -0.67 -9.45 -7.18
C VAL A 131 -0.12 -10.62 -6.38
N LEU A 132 -0.68 -11.80 -6.64
CA LEU A 132 -0.24 -13.06 -6.08
C LEU A 132 0.74 -13.73 -7.05
N VAL A 133 1.86 -14.19 -6.50
CA VAL A 133 2.92 -14.89 -7.22
C VAL A 133 3.16 -16.25 -6.60
N ILE A 134 3.18 -17.29 -7.41
CA ILE A 134 3.66 -18.63 -7.02
C ILE A 134 4.94 -18.89 -7.80
N ALA A 135 5.98 -19.38 -7.12
CA ALA A 135 7.27 -19.71 -7.72
C ALA A 135 7.88 -20.96 -7.05
N ALA A 136 8.96 -21.48 -7.60
CA ALA A 136 9.77 -22.46 -6.87
C ALA A 136 10.50 -21.76 -5.72
N ALA A 137 10.59 -22.39 -4.55
CA ALA A 137 11.30 -21.82 -3.41
C ALA A 137 12.83 -21.81 -3.62
N ASN A 138 13.34 -22.76 -4.40
CA ASN A 138 14.75 -22.86 -4.74
C ASN A 138 15.10 -22.04 -5.98
N GLU A 139 16.23 -21.34 -5.92
CA GLU A 139 16.72 -20.48 -6.99
C GLU A 139 16.93 -21.25 -8.31
N GLY A 140 16.46 -20.67 -9.41
CA GLY A 140 16.65 -21.19 -10.77
C GLY A 140 15.75 -22.38 -11.15
N GLU A 141 14.92 -22.88 -10.23
CA GLU A 141 13.95 -23.94 -10.55
C GLU A 141 12.72 -23.37 -11.26
N ASN A 142 12.13 -24.19 -12.14
CA ASN A 142 10.88 -23.89 -12.83
C ASN A 142 9.69 -24.62 -12.18
N LEU A 143 8.49 -24.21 -12.57
CA LEU A 143 7.21 -24.69 -12.07
C LEU A 143 6.60 -25.84 -12.88
N ASP A 144 7.38 -26.50 -13.76
CA ASP A 144 6.85 -27.63 -14.53
C ASP A 144 6.26 -28.69 -13.59
N GLY A 145 5.02 -29.12 -13.88
CA GLY A 145 4.28 -30.10 -13.07
C GLY A 145 3.54 -29.53 -11.87
N THR A 146 3.59 -28.21 -11.63
CA THR A 146 2.80 -27.54 -10.61
C THR A 146 1.35 -27.42 -11.05
N THR A 147 0.42 -27.89 -10.22
CA THR A 147 -1.02 -27.76 -10.45
C THR A 147 -1.58 -26.64 -9.59
N VAL A 148 -2.31 -25.72 -10.21
CA VAL A 148 -2.90 -24.53 -9.58
C VAL A 148 -4.43 -24.57 -9.72
N SER A 149 -5.13 -24.21 -8.65
CA SER A 149 -6.60 -24.12 -8.63
C SER A 149 -7.06 -23.01 -7.70
N LEU A 150 -8.23 -22.43 -7.98
CA LEU A 150 -8.85 -21.40 -7.15
C LEU A 150 -10.14 -21.93 -6.54
N LYS A 151 -10.40 -21.56 -5.29
CA LYS A 151 -11.60 -21.91 -4.53
C LYS A 151 -12.21 -20.66 -3.93
N MET A 152 -13.50 -20.46 -4.11
CA MET A 152 -14.24 -19.34 -3.52
C MET A 152 -15.19 -19.85 -2.44
N ARG A 153 -15.15 -19.24 -1.26
CA ARG A 153 -16.05 -19.57 -0.15
C ARG A 153 -17.32 -18.73 -0.22
N VAL A 154 -18.45 -19.39 -0.50
CA VAL A 154 -19.75 -18.73 -0.68
C VAL A 154 -20.60 -18.89 0.59
N GLU A 155 -20.32 -18.06 1.60
CA GLU A 155 -21.02 -18.12 2.89
C GLU A 155 -22.54 -17.90 2.75
N GLY A 156 -23.34 -18.78 3.37
CA GLY A 156 -24.78 -18.56 3.55
C GLY A 156 -25.69 -19.01 2.39
N VAL A 157 -25.15 -19.56 1.30
CA VAL A 157 -25.96 -20.16 0.24
C VAL A 157 -26.67 -21.44 0.69
N LEU A 158 -26.06 -22.24 1.57
CA LEU A 158 -26.72 -23.41 2.17
C LEU A 158 -27.87 -22.96 3.08
N ALA A 159 -27.65 -21.92 3.90
CA ALA A 159 -28.69 -21.40 4.79
C ALA A 159 -29.89 -20.84 4.01
N LEU A 160 -29.63 -20.04 2.95
CA LEU A 160 -30.67 -19.47 2.09
C LEU A 160 -31.40 -20.55 1.26
N SER A 161 -30.68 -21.56 0.76
CA SER A 161 -31.28 -22.68 0.02
C SER A 161 -32.17 -23.53 0.93
N LEU A 162 -31.77 -23.80 2.18
CA LEU A 162 -32.59 -24.51 3.16
C LEU A 162 -33.87 -23.74 3.52
N ILE A 163 -33.78 -22.41 3.67
CA ILE A 163 -34.97 -21.56 3.87
C ILE A 163 -35.90 -21.64 2.65
N GLY A 164 -35.35 -21.57 1.44
CA GLY A 164 -36.09 -21.70 0.18
C GLY A 164 -36.80 -23.06 0.05
N ILE A 165 -36.12 -24.16 0.39
CA ILE A 165 -36.71 -25.51 0.43
C ILE A 165 -37.81 -25.56 1.50
N GLY A 166 -37.56 -25.05 2.70
CA GLY A 166 -38.53 -25.00 3.79
C GLY A 166 -39.82 -24.28 3.38
N LEU A 167 -39.70 -23.09 2.79
CA LEU A 167 -40.84 -22.34 2.24
C LEU A 167 -41.54 -23.10 1.12
N GLY A 168 -40.79 -23.78 0.25
CA GLY A 168 -41.33 -24.63 -0.82
C GLY A 168 -42.19 -25.79 -0.27
N ILE A 169 -41.69 -26.50 0.75
CA ILE A 169 -42.42 -27.59 1.42
C ILE A 169 -43.68 -27.06 2.08
N ILE A 170 -43.59 -25.92 2.79
CA ILE A 170 -44.74 -25.29 3.44
C ILE A 170 -45.81 -24.93 2.38
N MET A 171 -45.44 -24.29 1.28
CA MET A 171 -46.37 -23.94 0.21
C MET A 171 -46.97 -25.17 -0.48
N ALA A 172 -46.18 -26.22 -0.72
CA ALA A 172 -46.68 -27.48 -1.26
C ALA A 172 -47.68 -28.16 -0.31
N GLY A 173 -47.40 -28.13 1.00
CA GLY A 173 -48.30 -28.60 2.05
C GLY A 173 -49.62 -27.82 2.08
N PHE A 174 -49.56 -26.48 1.97
CA PHE A 174 -50.76 -25.65 1.85
C PHE A 174 -51.56 -25.96 0.59
N ALA A 175 -50.90 -26.11 -0.57
CA ALA A 175 -51.55 -26.46 -1.82
C ALA A 175 -52.23 -27.83 -1.74
N ALA A 176 -51.56 -28.85 -1.19
CA ALA A 176 -52.12 -30.17 -0.97
C ALA A 176 -53.31 -30.15 0.01
N TYR A 177 -53.21 -29.39 1.10
CA TYR A 177 -54.30 -29.22 2.06
C TYR A 177 -55.54 -28.58 1.41
N PHE A 178 -55.37 -27.50 0.65
CA PHE A 178 -56.47 -26.84 -0.04
C PHE A 178 -57.06 -27.69 -1.17
N PHE A 179 -56.22 -28.45 -1.88
CA PHE A 179 -56.67 -29.39 -2.90
C PHE A 179 -57.49 -30.54 -2.30
N LEU A 180 -57.03 -31.15 -1.20
CA LEU A 180 -57.76 -32.19 -0.47
C LEU A 180 -59.06 -31.66 0.13
N ARG A 181 -59.05 -30.43 0.68
CA ARG A 181 -60.25 -29.76 1.21
C ARG A 181 -61.27 -29.47 0.10
N TRP A 182 -60.81 -29.08 -1.09
CA TRP A 182 -61.65 -28.86 -2.26
C TRP A 182 -62.24 -30.18 -2.79
N PHE A 183 -61.45 -31.25 -2.84
CA PHE A 183 -61.92 -32.60 -3.20
C PHE A 183 -62.93 -33.18 -2.20
N ASN A 184 -62.68 -33.03 -0.89
CA ASN A 184 -63.63 -33.44 0.17
C ASN A 184 -64.90 -32.59 0.20
N GLY A 185 -64.89 -31.40 -0.40
CA GLY A 185 -66.08 -30.57 -0.59
C GLY A 185 -67.03 -31.07 -1.68
N ARG A 186 -66.55 -31.85 -2.64
CA ARG A 186 -67.36 -32.41 -3.75
C ARG A 186 -68.03 -33.74 -3.43
N ILE A 187 -67.59 -34.45 -2.39
CA ILE A 187 -68.14 -35.75 -1.99
C ILE A 187 -68.87 -35.59 -0.65
N ARG A 188 -70.00 -34.89 -0.66
CA ARG A 188 -71.01 -34.99 0.41
C ARG A 188 -72.40 -35.15 -0.22
N PRO A 189 -73.12 -36.26 0.05
CA PRO A 189 -74.49 -36.41 -0.41
C PRO A 189 -75.42 -35.47 0.37
N GLU A 190 -76.38 -34.86 -0.34
CA GLU A 190 -77.42 -34.00 0.22
C GLU A 190 -78.16 -34.69 1.38
N LYS A 191 -78.17 -34.06 2.56
CA LYS A 191 -79.09 -34.42 3.64
C LYS A 191 -80.33 -33.52 3.58
N LYS A 192 -81.48 -34.20 3.38
CA LYS A 192 -82.84 -33.66 3.36
C LYS A 192 -83.19 -32.83 4.60
N LYS A 193 -83.85 -31.70 4.37
CA LYS A 193 -84.50 -30.86 5.39
C LYS A 193 -85.69 -31.57 6.03
N LYS A 194 -85.82 -31.51 7.37
CA LYS A 194 -87.13 -31.54 8.05
C LYS A 194 -87.16 -30.59 9.25
N LYS A 195 -88.29 -29.87 9.32
CA LYS A 195 -88.74 -28.88 10.32
C LYS A 195 -89.52 -29.59 11.45
N SER A 196 -89.32 -29.16 12.69
CA SER A 196 -90.30 -29.11 13.79
C SER A 196 -89.60 -28.41 14.98
N VAL A 197 -89.84 -27.13 15.29
CA VAL A 197 -90.94 -26.54 16.08
C VAL A 197 -91.20 -27.28 17.40
N GLY A 198 -90.95 -26.60 18.53
CA GLY A 198 -91.67 -26.87 19.79
C GLY A 198 -90.90 -26.72 21.11
N ARG A 199 -90.93 -25.51 21.67
CA ARG A 199 -91.12 -25.11 23.09
C ARG A 199 -90.24 -25.63 24.25
N ASP A 200 -89.82 -24.62 25.01
CA ASP A 200 -89.94 -24.39 26.45
C ASP A 200 -89.15 -25.23 27.48
N ALA A 201 -88.13 -24.55 28.04
CA ALA A 201 -87.99 -24.20 29.45
C ALA A 201 -88.29 -25.25 30.53
N ARG A 202 -87.26 -25.67 31.28
CA ARG A 202 -86.97 -25.23 32.67
C ARG A 202 -85.97 -26.17 33.38
N ARG A 203 -84.94 -25.53 33.96
CA ARG A 203 -84.53 -25.59 35.39
C ARG A 203 -83.91 -26.89 35.93
N GLY A 204 -82.71 -26.75 36.52
CA GLY A 204 -82.41 -27.35 37.83
C GLY A 204 -81.10 -28.12 37.96
N SER A 205 -80.12 -27.47 38.61
CA SER A 205 -79.22 -27.95 39.69
C SER A 205 -78.29 -29.18 39.49
N GLY A 206 -77.01 -29.00 39.88
CA GLY A 206 -75.95 -30.03 40.02
C GLY A 206 -76.17 -31.05 41.16
N PRO A 207 -75.16 -31.75 41.72
CA PRO A 207 -73.72 -31.39 41.93
C PRO A 207 -72.71 -32.48 41.42
N GLY A 208 -71.39 -32.25 41.33
CA GLY A 208 -70.32 -32.50 42.35
C GLY A 208 -69.98 -34.00 42.50
N SER A 209 -68.78 -34.54 42.78
CA SER A 209 -67.38 -34.12 42.98
C SER A 209 -66.57 -35.39 43.40
N GLY A 210 -65.22 -35.34 43.35
CA GLY A 210 -64.30 -36.14 44.20
C GLY A 210 -63.38 -37.09 43.42
N SER A 211 -62.08 -37.26 43.69
CA SER A 211 -61.17 -36.95 44.82
C SER A 211 -59.71 -37.10 44.29
N GLY A 212 -58.66 -36.33 44.61
CA GLY A 212 -57.88 -36.17 45.87
C GLY A 212 -56.82 -37.31 46.06
N PRO A 213 -55.64 -37.17 46.74
CA PRO A 213 -55.02 -36.00 47.43
C PRO A 213 -53.47 -35.80 47.25
N GLY A 214 -52.90 -34.74 47.86
CA GLY A 214 -51.45 -34.36 47.96
C GLY A 214 -50.67 -35.03 49.13
N PRO A 215 -49.70 -34.41 49.88
CA PRO A 215 -49.27 -32.98 49.97
C PRO A 215 -47.73 -32.67 50.20
N GLY A 216 -47.37 -31.37 50.38
CA GLY A 216 -46.16 -30.85 51.09
C GLY A 216 -45.50 -29.58 50.46
N ALA A 217 -45.80 -28.34 50.89
CA ALA A 217 -45.04 -27.43 51.81
C ALA A 217 -43.61 -27.01 51.33
N GLY A 218 -43.12 -25.76 51.31
CA GLY A 218 -43.57 -24.42 51.75
C GLY A 218 -42.51 -23.32 51.45
N SER A 219 -42.85 -22.04 51.74
CA SER A 219 -42.06 -20.77 51.84
C SER A 219 -41.11 -20.35 50.69
N GLY A 220 -40.95 -19.08 50.28
CA GLY A 220 -41.33 -17.76 50.80
C GLY A 220 -40.44 -16.70 50.11
N GLY A 221 -40.84 -15.41 50.11
CA GLY A 221 -39.92 -14.27 49.88
C GLY A 221 -40.16 -13.39 48.64
N HIS A 222 -40.66 -12.18 48.88
CA HIS A 222 -40.69 -10.96 48.04
C HIS A 222 -39.39 -10.11 48.31
N PRO A 223 -39.15 -8.88 47.76
CA PRO A 223 -39.88 -8.05 46.76
C PRO A 223 -39.01 -7.25 45.73
N ALA A 224 -39.72 -6.45 44.91
CA ALA A 224 -39.48 -5.04 44.54
C ALA A 224 -38.69 -4.65 43.26
N GLY A 225 -39.34 -3.83 42.43
CA GLY A 225 -38.68 -2.96 41.43
C GLY A 225 -39.57 -2.47 40.27
N THR A 226 -40.45 -1.48 40.54
CA THR A 226 -40.86 -0.29 39.72
C THR A 226 -40.71 -0.25 38.18
N ASN A 227 -41.51 0.46 37.37
CA ASN A 227 -42.83 1.12 37.41
C ASN A 227 -43.06 1.79 36.02
N THR A 228 -44.31 2.19 35.73
CA THR A 228 -44.78 3.08 34.62
C THR A 228 -44.91 2.45 33.22
N GLY A 229 -46.00 2.56 32.45
CA GLY A 229 -47.29 3.24 32.59
C GLY A 229 -47.62 4.06 31.33
N ARG A 230 -48.66 3.69 30.54
CA ARG A 230 -49.45 4.69 29.77
C ARG A 230 -50.80 4.17 29.29
N VAL A 231 -51.82 5.02 29.46
CA VAL A 231 -53.24 4.83 29.16
C VAL A 231 -53.65 5.64 27.92
N ARG A 232 -54.74 5.18 27.31
CA ARG A 232 -55.53 5.62 26.15
C ARG A 232 -55.99 7.10 26.07
N SER A 233 -55.97 7.58 24.82
CA SER A 233 -57.01 8.28 24.02
C SER A 233 -57.85 9.46 24.56
N SER A 234 -57.92 10.52 23.75
CA SER A 234 -59.12 11.33 23.37
C SER A 234 -58.63 12.53 22.51
N ARG A 235 -59.40 13.29 21.73
CA ARG A 235 -60.61 13.16 20.90
C ARG A 235 -60.80 14.55 20.22
N LEU A 236 -61.03 14.58 18.90
CA LEU A 236 -61.85 15.54 18.09
C LEU A 236 -61.60 17.08 18.02
N VAL A 237 -62.05 17.60 16.85
CA VAL A 237 -62.59 18.95 16.49
C VAL A 237 -61.62 19.87 15.74
N LYS A 238 -61.93 20.67 14.69
CA LYS A 238 -62.86 20.75 13.51
C LYS A 238 -62.68 22.18 12.93
N LYS A 239 -63.01 22.37 11.63
CA LYS A 239 -63.25 23.61 10.83
C LYS A 239 -62.00 24.28 10.26
N GLY A 240 -61.93 24.76 9.01
CA GLY A 240 -62.91 25.11 7.95
C GLY A 240 -62.27 26.31 7.21
N ASP A 241 -62.22 26.45 5.89
CA ASP A 241 -63.36 26.78 5.04
C ASP A 241 -62.91 27.02 3.57
N ASN A 242 -63.79 26.62 2.64
CA ASN A 242 -64.22 27.33 1.40
C ASN A 242 -63.22 27.52 0.22
N ALA A 243 -63.60 27.40 -1.06
CA ALA A 243 -64.88 27.07 -1.70
C ALA A 243 -64.73 27.01 -3.25
N LYS A 244 -65.62 26.24 -3.89
CA LYS A 244 -66.27 26.44 -5.22
C LYS A 244 -65.42 26.29 -6.49
N ALA A 245 -65.91 25.75 -7.62
CA ALA A 245 -67.20 25.13 -8.00
C ALA A 245 -67.00 24.34 -9.31
N ALA A 246 -67.93 23.42 -9.59
CA ALA A 246 -67.91 22.41 -10.66
C ALA A 246 -68.68 22.85 -11.94
N PRO A 247 -69.14 21.92 -12.83
CA PRO A 247 -68.65 21.63 -14.20
C PRO A 247 -69.71 22.00 -15.28
N PRO A 248 -69.71 21.45 -16.54
CA PRO A 248 -70.45 20.19 -16.73
C PRO A 248 -70.12 19.27 -17.95
N ARG A 249 -70.53 18.00 -17.78
CA ARG A 249 -71.33 17.14 -18.69
C ARG A 249 -70.74 16.44 -19.94
N ARG A 250 -70.77 15.10 -19.81
CA ARG A 250 -71.49 14.07 -20.61
C ARG A 250 -71.28 14.02 -22.14
N GLY A 251 -70.81 12.85 -22.58
CA GLY A 251 -71.13 12.27 -23.88
C GLY A 251 -70.88 10.76 -23.88
N ASN A 252 -71.96 9.97 -23.80
CA ASN A 252 -71.99 8.56 -24.19
C ASN A 252 -71.50 8.40 -25.64
N THR A 253 -70.81 7.30 -25.97
CA THR A 253 -71.25 6.35 -27.01
C THR A 253 -70.31 5.16 -27.18
N SER A 254 -70.90 3.97 -26.99
CA SER A 254 -70.77 2.75 -27.82
C SER A 254 -69.44 2.41 -28.51
N GLY A 255 -68.94 1.21 -28.20
CA GLY A 255 -69.13 0.11 -29.15
C GLY A 255 -67.89 -0.48 -29.83
N ARG A 256 -67.70 -1.78 -29.54
CA ARG A 256 -67.09 -2.86 -30.35
C ARG A 256 -65.57 -3.10 -30.30
N ARG A 257 -65.27 -4.30 -29.77
CA ARG A 257 -64.43 -5.41 -30.29
C ARG A 257 -62.97 -5.02 -30.66
N SER A 258 -61.92 -5.74 -30.29
CA SER A 258 -61.73 -7.06 -29.70
C SER A 258 -60.22 -7.28 -29.55
N LEU A 259 -59.81 -8.03 -28.53
CA LEU A 259 -58.62 -8.91 -28.47
C LEU A 259 -57.23 -8.31 -28.79
N ARG A 260 -56.41 -8.17 -27.75
CA ARG A 260 -55.12 -8.87 -27.51
C ARG A 260 -54.46 -8.25 -26.26
N THR A 261 -54.44 -8.94 -25.12
CA THR A 261 -53.22 -9.54 -24.52
C THR A 261 -51.98 -8.67 -24.67
N VAL A 262 -51.50 -8.03 -23.60
CA VAL A 262 -50.31 -8.44 -22.82
C VAL A 262 -50.37 -7.76 -21.46
N THR A 263 -50.27 -8.59 -20.43
CA THR A 263 -50.00 -8.30 -19.03
C THR A 263 -48.68 -7.53 -18.85
N ALA A 264 -48.76 -6.31 -18.33
CA ALA A 264 -47.65 -5.65 -17.64
C ALA A 264 -48.19 -5.13 -16.31
N ALA A 265 -48.30 -6.04 -15.34
CA ALA A 265 -48.54 -5.72 -13.95
C ALA A 265 -47.33 -6.22 -13.15
N THR A 266 -46.37 -5.30 -12.97
CA THR A 266 -45.67 -5.05 -11.71
C THR A 266 -45.82 -6.11 -10.63
N LEU A 267 -44.76 -6.88 -10.38
CA LEU A 267 -44.43 -7.43 -9.07
C LEU A 267 -42.95 -7.20 -8.80
N ALA A 268 -42.60 -5.94 -8.59
CA ALA A 268 -41.47 -5.59 -7.73
C ALA A 268 -41.92 -5.86 -6.28
N SER A 269 -41.77 -7.11 -5.86
CA SER A 269 -41.92 -7.51 -4.46
C SER A 269 -40.58 -7.31 -3.79
N GLY A 270 -40.42 -6.14 -3.16
CA GLY A 270 -39.27 -5.86 -2.29
C GLY A 270 -39.21 -6.86 -1.14
N LEU A 271 -38.14 -7.64 -1.12
CA LEU A 271 -37.64 -8.31 0.07
C LEU A 271 -36.61 -7.38 0.71
N ALA A 272 -37.11 -6.37 1.43
CA ALA A 272 -36.33 -5.70 2.46
C ALA A 272 -36.47 -6.53 3.74
N LEU A 273 -35.65 -7.57 3.88
CA LEU A 273 -35.34 -8.18 5.17
C LEU A 273 -33.91 -7.78 5.51
N SER A 274 -33.81 -6.76 6.34
CA SER A 274 -32.60 -6.34 7.04
C SER A 274 -31.96 -7.56 7.73
N GLY A 275 -30.76 -7.93 7.28
CA GLY A 275 -29.95 -9.01 7.85
C GLY A 275 -29.36 -10.02 6.86
N CYS A 276 -29.25 -9.72 5.56
CA CYS A 276 -28.59 -10.60 4.61
C CYS A 276 -27.07 -10.53 4.79
N SER A 277 -26.50 -11.65 5.24
CA SER A 277 -25.09 -12.02 5.09
C SER A 277 -24.67 -11.94 3.61
N ALA A 278 -23.40 -11.58 3.40
CA ALA A 278 -22.75 -11.33 2.11
C ALA A 278 -23.02 -12.48 1.12
N VAL A 279 -23.70 -12.15 0.02
CA VAL A 279 -23.78 -13.03 -1.15
C VAL A 279 -22.82 -12.43 -2.17
N PRO A 280 -21.97 -13.23 -2.85
CA PRO A 280 -21.04 -12.70 -3.84
C PRO A 280 -21.78 -11.87 -4.88
N ILE A 281 -21.35 -10.62 -5.08
CA ILE A 281 -21.90 -9.74 -6.10
C ILE A 281 -20.99 -9.86 -7.31
N ALA A 282 -21.52 -10.41 -8.40
CA ALA A 282 -20.82 -10.44 -9.68
C ALA A 282 -20.54 -9.00 -10.15
N GLN A 283 -19.28 -8.68 -10.36
CA GLN A 283 -18.82 -7.43 -10.96
C GLN A 283 -18.95 -7.51 -12.49
N PRO A 284 -19.01 -6.38 -13.22
CA PRO A 284 -19.04 -6.40 -14.69
C PRO A 284 -17.81 -7.10 -15.29
N ASP A 285 -17.99 -7.78 -16.43
CA ASP A 285 -17.04 -8.68 -17.15
C ASP A 285 -15.68 -8.06 -17.55
N SER A 286 -15.40 -6.81 -17.20
CA SER A 286 -14.13 -6.14 -17.51
C SER A 286 -13.82 -5.17 -16.38
N PRO A 287 -13.12 -5.61 -15.32
CA PRO A 287 -12.63 -4.70 -14.30
C PRO A 287 -11.66 -3.71 -14.96
N ASP A 288 -11.94 -2.41 -14.82
CA ASP A 288 -10.95 -1.36 -15.09
C ASP A 288 -9.89 -1.48 -13.98
N ILE A 289 -8.81 -2.22 -14.25
CA ILE A 289 -7.70 -2.34 -13.32
C ILE A 289 -7.00 -0.97 -13.31
N THR A 290 -7.17 -0.23 -12.22
CA THR A 290 -6.37 0.98 -11.99
C THR A 290 -4.91 0.58 -11.88
N PRO A 291 -3.99 1.27 -12.57
CA PRO A 291 -2.56 1.00 -12.43
C PRO A 291 -2.14 0.95 -10.96
N TYR A 292 -1.31 -0.02 -10.63
CA TYR A 292 -0.76 -0.13 -9.29
C TYR A 292 0.16 1.04 -8.98
N GLU A 293 0.06 1.49 -7.74
CA GLU A 293 0.84 2.59 -7.21
C GLU A 293 1.29 2.25 -5.78
N ARG A 294 2.52 2.65 -5.41
CA ARG A 294 2.99 2.59 -4.02
C ARG A 294 4.06 3.62 -3.71
N THR A 295 4.24 3.90 -2.42
CA THR A 295 5.42 4.64 -1.92
C THR A 295 6.66 3.75 -1.91
N ALA A 296 7.85 4.35 -1.98
CA ALA A 296 9.12 3.63 -1.94
C ALA A 296 9.32 2.83 -0.63
N MET A 297 8.78 3.34 0.49
CA MET A 297 8.76 2.65 1.78
C MET A 297 7.33 2.54 2.32
N ARG A 298 7.04 1.43 3.01
CA ARG A 298 5.77 1.27 3.73
C ARG A 298 5.76 2.14 5.00
N PRO A 299 4.57 2.56 5.46
CA PRO A 299 4.44 3.23 6.75
C PRO A 299 5.02 2.37 7.89
N GLY A 300 6.04 2.90 8.59
CA GLY A 300 6.69 2.23 9.72
C GLY A 300 8.09 1.68 9.43
N ASP A 301 8.42 1.39 8.17
CA ASP A 301 9.66 0.70 7.78
C ASP A 301 10.90 1.62 7.84
N ALA A 302 10.70 2.94 7.90
CA ALA A 302 11.78 3.92 7.90
C ALA A 302 12.79 3.72 9.05
N GLY A 303 12.30 3.37 10.24
CA GLY A 303 13.15 3.13 11.40
C GLY A 303 14.00 1.87 11.25
N GLU A 304 13.44 0.82 10.66
CA GLU A 304 14.15 -0.42 10.36
C GLU A 304 15.23 -0.18 9.29
N PHE A 305 14.88 0.50 8.19
CA PHE A 305 15.84 0.88 7.16
C PHE A 305 17.04 1.64 7.74
N MET A 306 16.80 2.71 8.51
CA MET A 306 17.87 3.53 9.08
C MET A 306 18.73 2.73 10.07
N THR A 307 18.14 1.78 10.80
CA THR A 307 18.86 0.87 11.70
C THR A 307 19.74 -0.08 10.89
N ASN A 308 19.19 -0.78 9.91
CA ASN A 308 19.91 -1.74 9.07
C ASN A 308 21.05 -1.06 8.29
N TYR A 309 20.80 0.14 7.76
CA TYR A 309 21.83 0.95 7.11
C TYR A 309 22.97 1.32 8.07
N THR A 310 22.63 1.77 9.29
CA THR A 310 23.63 2.15 10.31
C THR A 310 24.48 0.96 10.71
N GLU A 311 23.87 -0.19 10.99
CA GLU A 311 24.57 -1.42 11.38
C GLU A 311 25.46 -1.95 10.25
N SER A 312 24.95 -1.95 9.02
CA SER A 312 25.72 -2.35 7.84
C SER A 312 26.90 -1.42 7.60
N LEU A 313 26.68 -0.10 7.70
CA LEU A 313 27.75 0.89 7.56
C LEU A 313 28.80 0.72 8.67
N ASP A 314 28.40 0.53 9.92
CA ASP A 314 29.35 0.31 11.03
C ASP A 314 30.22 -0.92 10.80
N LYS A 315 29.63 -2.03 10.32
CA LYS A 315 30.36 -3.25 9.96
C LYS A 315 31.34 -3.01 8.80
N ILE A 316 30.87 -2.38 7.73
CA ILE A 316 31.68 -2.05 6.55
C ILE A 316 32.86 -1.14 6.92
N LEU A 317 32.62 -0.15 7.79
CA LEU A 317 33.68 0.75 8.29
C LEU A 317 34.70 0.00 9.17
N ASP A 318 34.25 -0.94 10.01
CA ASP A 318 35.14 -1.80 10.80
C ASP A 318 35.97 -2.75 9.91
N ASP A 319 35.44 -3.18 8.76
CA ASP A 319 36.10 -4.00 7.74
C ASP A 319 36.88 -3.18 6.68
N GLY A 320 37.10 -1.88 6.92
CA GLY A 320 37.92 -1.03 6.07
C GLY A 320 37.29 -0.59 4.75
N GLY A 321 35.96 -0.70 4.60
CA GLY A 321 35.19 -0.22 3.46
C GLY A 321 34.82 -1.27 2.41
N THR A 322 35.02 -2.56 2.70
CA THR A 322 34.61 -3.65 1.81
C THR A 322 33.08 -3.69 1.69
N ASP A 323 32.54 -3.89 0.49
CA ASP A 323 31.09 -3.96 0.19
C ASP A 323 30.31 -2.63 0.35
N LEU A 324 30.99 -1.48 0.39
CA LEU A 324 30.33 -0.17 0.54
C LEU A 324 29.30 0.12 -0.57
N GLU A 325 29.57 -0.33 -1.78
CA GLU A 325 28.66 -0.23 -2.94
C GLU A 325 27.31 -0.93 -2.76
N LYS A 326 27.18 -1.84 -1.80
CA LYS A 326 25.89 -2.50 -1.49
C LYS A 326 24.91 -1.58 -0.75
N ILE A 327 25.42 -0.54 -0.09
CA ILE A 327 24.59 0.35 0.76
C ILE A 327 24.68 1.83 0.35
N GLN A 328 25.67 2.21 -0.46
CA GLN A 328 25.87 3.58 -0.91
C GLN A 328 26.16 3.65 -2.41
N GLY A 329 25.58 4.65 -3.06
CA GLY A 329 25.86 4.97 -4.46
C GLY A 329 26.66 6.26 -4.62
N GLU A 330 27.04 6.57 -5.85
CA GLU A 330 27.50 7.91 -6.21
C GLU A 330 26.38 8.95 -5.97
N PRO A 331 26.68 10.16 -5.47
CA PRO A 331 28.02 10.67 -5.11
C PRO A 331 28.54 10.30 -3.70
N LEU A 332 27.70 9.82 -2.78
CA LEU A 332 28.08 9.59 -1.37
C LEU A 332 29.25 8.62 -1.21
N ILE A 333 29.29 7.55 -2.00
CA ILE A 333 30.30 6.50 -1.88
C ILE A 333 31.73 7.06 -1.99
N ASP A 334 31.96 8.07 -2.83
CA ASP A 334 33.26 8.72 -2.98
C ASP A 334 33.69 9.43 -1.69
N ARG A 335 32.74 10.11 -1.03
CA ARG A 335 32.97 10.82 0.23
C ARG A 335 33.32 9.84 1.33
N THR A 336 32.56 8.75 1.45
CA THR A 336 32.80 7.74 2.50
C THR A 336 34.12 7.00 2.28
N ARG A 337 34.49 6.66 1.04
CA ARG A 337 35.81 6.08 0.72
C ARG A 337 36.96 7.01 1.12
N ALA A 338 36.84 8.31 0.83
CA ALA A 338 37.83 9.29 1.23
C ALA A 338 37.92 9.43 2.76
N GLN A 339 36.78 9.47 3.45
CA GLN A 339 36.73 9.51 4.92
C GLN A 339 37.41 8.29 5.56
N ILE A 340 37.25 7.09 5.02
CA ILE A 340 37.93 5.88 5.49
C ILE A 340 39.45 6.02 5.38
N GLN A 341 39.96 6.55 4.26
CA GLN A 341 41.40 6.79 4.07
C GLN A 341 41.93 7.83 5.07
N ILE A 342 41.21 8.94 5.25
CA ILE A 342 41.54 10.01 6.20
C ILE A 342 41.58 9.44 7.63
N ALA A 343 40.55 8.71 8.04
CA ALA A 343 40.47 8.13 9.37
C ALA A 343 41.59 7.12 9.64
N LYS A 344 41.93 6.29 8.66
CA LYS A 344 43.05 5.33 8.76
C LYS A 344 44.38 6.04 8.99
N LYS A 345 44.65 7.13 8.27
CA LYS A 345 45.89 7.93 8.46
C LYS A 345 45.90 8.65 9.82
N ALA A 346 44.78 9.25 10.19
CA ALA A 346 44.60 9.93 11.47
C ALA A 346 44.51 8.97 12.68
N LYS A 347 44.49 7.65 12.44
CA LYS A 347 44.26 6.60 13.45
C LYS A 347 42.95 6.83 14.23
N GLN A 348 41.95 7.37 13.55
CA GLN A 348 40.62 7.60 14.08
C GLN A 348 39.71 6.44 13.70
N LYS A 349 38.79 6.10 14.60
CA LYS A 349 37.76 5.12 14.34
C LYS A 349 36.51 5.83 13.82
N LEU A 350 36.05 5.46 12.64
CA LEU A 350 34.77 5.91 12.11
C LEU A 350 33.64 5.09 12.76
N ARG A 351 32.47 5.72 12.88
CA ARG A 351 31.24 5.11 13.35
C ARG A 351 30.08 5.66 12.54
N ALA A 352 29.11 4.81 12.26
CA ALA A 352 27.86 5.19 11.67
C ALA A 352 27.04 6.05 12.67
N PRO A 353 26.26 7.02 12.16
CA PRO A 353 25.39 7.84 12.99
C PRO A 353 24.28 6.98 13.61
N ASN A 354 23.95 7.23 14.87
CA ASN A 354 22.81 6.59 15.54
C ASN A 354 21.66 7.58 15.69
N PHE A 355 20.43 7.12 15.45
CA PHE A 355 19.24 7.99 15.43
C PHE A 355 18.28 7.68 16.58
N SER A 356 17.65 8.73 17.13
CA SER A 356 16.61 8.64 18.16
C SER A 356 15.21 8.74 17.59
N GLU A 357 15.08 9.46 16.48
CA GLU A 357 13.84 9.72 15.78
C GLU A 357 14.11 9.61 14.28
N VAL A 358 13.19 8.95 13.57
CA VAL A 358 13.28 8.73 12.13
C VAL A 358 11.94 9.09 11.50
N VAL A 359 11.99 9.92 10.46
CA VAL A 359 10.87 10.27 9.60
C VAL A 359 11.30 10.02 8.17
N ALA A 360 10.40 9.53 7.31
CA ALA A 360 10.67 9.41 5.89
C ALA A 360 9.48 9.81 5.04
N GLY A 361 9.75 10.19 3.79
CA GLY A 361 8.74 10.54 2.82
C GLY A 361 9.16 10.22 1.40
N SER A 362 8.18 9.86 0.58
CA SER A 362 8.33 9.36 -0.78
C SER A 362 7.10 9.77 -1.58
N PRO A 363 7.21 10.07 -2.88
CA PRO A 363 6.03 10.09 -3.74
C PRO A 363 5.48 8.69 -3.96
N SER A 364 4.30 8.63 -4.60
CA SER A 364 3.74 7.40 -5.15
C SER A 364 4.41 7.12 -6.50
N PHE A 365 4.71 5.85 -6.76
CA PHE A 365 5.36 5.35 -7.97
C PHE A 365 4.52 4.25 -8.60
N THR A 366 4.46 4.27 -9.94
CA THR A 366 3.92 3.17 -10.77
C THR A 366 5.01 2.24 -11.29
N GLU A 367 6.27 2.62 -11.14
CA GLU A 367 7.44 1.89 -11.65
C GLU A 367 8.71 2.23 -10.86
N TYR A 368 9.73 1.40 -11.03
CA TYR A 368 11.09 1.66 -10.58
C TYR A 368 11.85 2.55 -11.60
N PRO A 369 12.89 3.31 -11.19
CA PRO A 369 13.47 3.37 -9.85
C PRO A 369 12.63 4.21 -8.87
N MET A 370 12.61 3.76 -7.61
CA MET A 370 11.93 4.46 -6.53
C MET A 370 12.94 5.24 -5.68
N TRP A 371 12.48 6.27 -4.99
CA TRP A 371 13.33 7.06 -4.11
C TRP A 371 12.55 7.65 -2.92
N PHE A 372 13.26 7.94 -1.84
CA PHE A 372 12.69 8.59 -0.67
C PHE A 372 13.72 9.43 0.09
N TYR A 373 13.21 10.37 0.86
CA TYR A 373 14.00 11.08 1.87
C TYR A 373 13.83 10.42 3.23
N ALA A 374 14.93 10.20 3.93
CA ALA A 374 14.95 9.80 5.34
C ALA A 374 15.62 10.88 6.20
N PHE A 375 14.98 11.21 7.31
CA PHE A 375 15.39 12.21 8.28
C PHE A 375 15.67 11.47 9.59
N GLY A 376 16.92 11.53 10.06
CA GLY A 376 17.34 10.90 11.31
C GLY A 376 17.92 11.91 12.28
N THR A 377 17.25 12.17 13.40
CA THR A 377 17.79 13.03 14.46
C THR A 377 18.80 12.25 15.30
N SER A 378 20.03 12.78 15.42
CA SER A 378 21.13 12.05 16.05
C SER A 378 20.94 11.91 17.57
N LYS A 379 21.22 10.71 18.11
CA LYS A 379 21.27 10.47 19.57
C LYS A 379 22.38 11.27 20.27
N GLY A 380 23.46 11.62 19.56
CA GLY A 380 24.64 12.29 20.13
C GLY A 380 24.59 13.82 20.06
N ASP A 381 23.83 14.37 19.12
CA ASP A 381 23.60 15.80 18.97
C ASP A 381 22.17 16.05 18.50
N ALA A 382 21.26 16.22 19.45
CA ALA A 382 19.83 16.41 19.18
C ALA A 382 19.52 17.70 18.40
N LYS A 383 20.52 18.55 18.14
CA LYS A 383 20.39 19.79 17.34
C LYS A 383 20.63 19.56 15.85
N LEU A 384 21.07 18.37 15.45
CA LEU A 384 21.29 18.04 14.05
C LEU A 384 20.44 16.84 13.62
N THR A 385 19.76 17.01 12.50
CA THR A 385 19.06 15.96 11.77
C THR A 385 19.85 15.63 10.51
N GLN A 386 20.17 14.36 10.31
CA GLN A 386 20.72 13.91 9.03
C GLN A 386 19.58 13.73 8.04
N VAL A 387 19.73 14.30 6.85
CA VAL A 387 18.86 14.07 5.70
C VAL A 387 19.60 13.15 4.74
N GLN A 388 18.97 12.04 4.37
CA GLN A 388 19.45 11.09 3.40
C GLN A 388 18.50 11.03 2.21
N LEU A 389 19.05 11.01 1.00
CA LEU A 389 18.32 10.65 -0.21
C LEU A 389 18.68 9.21 -0.57
N VAL A 390 17.67 8.37 -0.65
CA VAL A 390 17.79 6.93 -0.88
C VAL A 390 17.08 6.57 -2.16
N THR A 391 17.68 5.69 -2.96
CA THR A 391 17.11 5.19 -4.20
C THR A 391 17.11 3.67 -4.21
N ARG A 392 16.15 3.09 -4.90
CA ARG A 392 16.07 1.66 -5.18
C ARG A 392 15.83 1.47 -6.66
N GLU A 393 16.73 0.79 -7.35
CA GLU A 393 16.72 0.71 -8.82
C GLU A 393 15.71 -0.29 -9.36
N SER A 394 15.42 -1.35 -8.60
CA SER A 394 14.47 -2.39 -8.97
C SER A 394 13.94 -3.11 -7.73
N ALA A 395 12.89 -3.92 -7.89
CA ALA A 395 12.41 -4.81 -6.83
C ALA A 395 13.48 -5.83 -6.39
N ALA A 396 14.37 -6.22 -7.30
CA ALA A 396 15.45 -7.18 -7.06
C ALA A 396 16.66 -6.63 -6.27
N THR A 397 16.71 -5.32 -6.05
CA THR A 397 17.88 -4.66 -5.43
C THR A 397 17.53 -3.99 -4.12
N ASP A 398 18.49 -3.98 -3.19
CA ASP A 398 18.36 -3.24 -1.94
C ASP A 398 18.41 -1.72 -2.16
N PRO A 399 17.70 -0.93 -1.34
CA PRO A 399 17.82 0.53 -1.37
C PRO A 399 19.21 1.00 -0.96
N ILE A 400 19.77 1.95 -1.70
CA ILE A 400 21.10 2.53 -1.45
C ILE A 400 21.03 4.04 -1.17
N VAL A 401 21.89 4.53 -0.29
CA VAL A 401 21.97 5.96 0.03
C VAL A 401 22.82 6.68 -1.02
N ARG A 402 22.23 7.66 -1.71
CA ARG A 402 22.89 8.44 -2.77
C ARG A 402 23.62 9.67 -2.23
N THR A 403 23.03 10.34 -1.25
CA THR A 403 23.65 11.49 -0.57
C THR A 403 23.13 11.61 0.85
N ALA A 404 23.94 12.24 1.69
CA ALA A 404 23.61 12.57 3.06
C ALA A 404 24.22 13.91 3.47
N SER A 405 23.44 14.73 4.16
CA SER A 405 23.86 16.00 4.75
C SER A 405 23.15 16.20 6.09
N TYR A 406 23.65 17.10 6.92
CA TYR A 406 22.97 17.47 8.16
C TYR A 406 22.27 18.82 8.01
N ILE A 407 21.20 19.02 8.75
CA ILE A 407 20.52 20.31 8.92
C ILE A 407 20.27 20.53 10.42
N PRO A 408 20.15 21.79 10.87
CA PRO A 408 19.66 22.06 12.21
C PRO A 408 18.26 21.44 12.39
N THR A 409 18.02 20.74 13.50
CA THR A 409 16.77 20.01 13.75
C THR A 409 15.55 20.94 13.68
N GLU A 410 15.69 22.18 14.13
CA GLU A 410 14.64 23.20 14.07
C GLU A 410 14.29 23.67 12.65
N GLN A 411 15.11 23.35 11.65
CA GLN A 411 14.87 23.63 10.24
C GLN A 411 14.29 22.42 9.50
N MET A 412 14.13 21.26 10.16
CA MET A 412 13.55 20.07 9.53
C MET A 412 12.12 20.38 9.05
N PRO A 413 11.85 20.27 7.74
CA PRO A 413 10.52 20.58 7.23
C PRO A 413 9.53 19.46 7.58
N THR A 414 8.27 19.85 7.79
CA THR A 414 7.18 18.90 7.95
C THR A 414 6.74 18.36 6.59
N LEU A 415 6.81 17.04 6.41
CA LEU A 415 6.35 16.34 5.22
C LEU A 415 4.84 16.10 5.29
N MET A 416 4.14 16.34 4.19
CA MET A 416 2.69 16.20 4.10
C MET A 416 2.33 14.92 3.36
N ALA A 417 2.33 13.80 4.08
CA ALA A 417 1.86 12.53 3.56
C ALA A 417 0.33 12.52 3.43
N ASP A 418 -0.18 11.90 2.38
CA ASP A 418 -1.61 11.64 2.19
C ASP A 418 -2.08 10.40 2.98
N GLY A 419 -3.33 9.98 2.77
CA GLY A 419 -3.91 8.82 3.45
C GLY A 419 -3.18 7.50 3.18
N ASN A 420 -2.39 7.42 2.10
CA ASN A 420 -1.63 6.25 1.69
C ASN A 420 -0.15 6.37 2.05
N GLY A 421 0.25 7.44 2.76
CA GLY A 421 1.63 7.68 3.15
C GLY A 421 2.48 8.38 2.07
N ALA A 422 1.90 8.73 0.92
CA ALA A 422 2.63 9.37 -0.17
C ALA A 422 2.76 10.88 0.06
N VAL A 423 3.97 11.40 -0.14
CA VAL A 423 4.27 12.83 -0.11
C VAL A 423 4.34 13.34 -1.53
N LYS A 424 3.62 14.40 -1.85
CA LYS A 424 3.62 14.96 -3.20
C LYS A 424 5.03 15.36 -3.64
N PRO A 425 5.39 15.18 -4.92
CA PRO A 425 6.60 15.78 -5.48
C PRO A 425 6.65 17.29 -5.22
N GLY A 426 7.86 17.86 -5.20
CA GLY A 426 8.05 19.31 -5.15
C GLY A 426 7.37 20.01 -6.35
N PRO A 427 6.98 21.28 -6.20
CA PRO A 427 6.37 22.01 -7.29
C PRO A 427 7.38 22.24 -8.43
N GLU A 428 6.91 22.28 -9.68
CA GLU A 428 7.79 22.31 -10.86
C GLU A 428 8.77 23.51 -10.89
N ASP A 429 8.36 24.66 -10.34
CA ASP A 429 9.22 25.85 -10.21
C ASP A 429 10.42 25.61 -9.27
N PHE A 430 10.28 24.70 -8.30
CA PHE A 430 11.38 24.36 -7.40
C PHE A 430 12.52 23.63 -8.12
N LYS A 431 12.27 23.00 -9.27
CA LYS A 431 13.35 22.41 -10.09
C LYS A 431 14.26 23.49 -10.66
N GLU A 432 13.71 24.64 -11.06
CA GLU A 432 14.49 25.80 -11.50
C GLU A 432 15.27 26.42 -10.33
N ASP A 433 14.64 26.50 -9.15
CA ASP A 433 15.31 26.94 -7.91
C ASP A 433 16.51 26.03 -7.57
N MET A 434 16.38 24.71 -7.76
CA MET A 434 17.46 23.73 -7.54
C MET A 434 18.66 23.98 -8.45
N THR A 435 18.43 24.15 -9.76
CA THR A 435 19.51 24.42 -10.74
C THR A 435 20.18 25.76 -10.46
N THR A 436 19.39 26.82 -10.27
CA THR A 436 19.91 28.17 -9.98
C THR A 436 20.72 28.19 -8.69
N THR A 437 20.24 27.50 -7.65
CA THR A 437 20.97 27.38 -6.38
C THR A 437 22.29 26.64 -6.55
N ALA A 438 22.35 25.58 -7.36
CA ALA A 438 23.60 24.85 -7.60
C ALA A 438 24.68 25.76 -8.22
N ASP A 439 24.30 26.63 -9.16
CA ASP A 439 25.17 27.62 -9.77
C ASP A 439 25.59 28.70 -8.76
N HIS A 440 24.67 29.15 -7.91
CA HIS A 440 24.95 30.12 -6.85
C HIS A 440 25.88 29.56 -5.77
N VAL A 441 25.67 28.32 -5.32
CA VAL A 441 26.57 27.62 -4.39
C VAL A 441 27.95 27.47 -5.02
N SER A 442 28.03 27.04 -6.28
CA SER A 442 29.30 26.90 -7.00
C SER A 442 30.06 28.22 -7.09
N SER A 443 29.38 29.31 -7.43
CA SER A 443 29.96 30.66 -7.49
C SER A 443 30.41 31.15 -6.12
N PHE A 444 29.57 30.97 -5.10
CA PHE A 444 29.87 31.37 -3.72
C PHE A 444 31.11 30.66 -3.17
N LEU A 445 31.27 29.36 -3.43
CA LEU A 445 32.45 28.61 -2.98
C LEU A 445 33.76 29.14 -3.60
N VAL A 446 33.71 29.64 -4.84
CA VAL A 446 34.88 30.18 -5.55
C VAL A 446 35.26 31.58 -5.07
N ASP A 447 34.31 32.51 -4.99
CA ASP A 447 34.61 33.92 -4.81
C ASP A 447 33.99 34.58 -3.56
N GLY A 448 33.23 33.81 -2.77
CA GLY A 448 32.56 34.25 -1.55
C GLY A 448 31.40 35.21 -1.79
N LYS A 449 30.99 35.43 -3.05
CA LYS A 449 29.88 36.32 -3.40
C LYS A 449 28.65 35.49 -3.74
N ALA A 450 27.55 35.88 -3.11
CA ALA A 450 26.21 35.49 -3.51
C ALA A 450 25.41 36.77 -3.71
N ASP A 451 24.42 36.74 -4.60
CA ASP A 451 23.49 37.84 -4.76
C ASP A 451 22.78 38.12 -3.43
N LYS A 452 22.45 39.40 -3.17
CA LYS A 452 21.99 39.83 -1.83
C LYS A 452 20.73 39.08 -1.34
N ALA A 453 19.91 38.57 -2.25
CA ALA A 453 18.74 37.77 -1.93
C ALA A 453 19.13 36.36 -1.43
N ASP A 454 20.10 35.71 -2.07
CA ASP A 454 20.49 34.32 -1.82
C ASP A 454 21.63 34.18 -0.79
N ALA A 455 22.39 35.27 -0.60
CA ALA A 455 23.52 35.31 0.31
C ALA A 455 23.12 35.09 1.79
N LYS A 456 21.87 35.37 2.16
CA LYS A 456 21.39 35.15 3.53
C LYS A 456 21.24 33.65 3.81
N GLY A 457 20.52 32.93 2.94
CA GLY A 457 20.33 31.48 3.05
C GLY A 457 21.65 30.71 3.00
N LEU A 458 22.55 31.06 2.08
CA LEU A 458 23.87 30.41 1.96
C LEU A 458 24.78 30.63 3.18
N LYS A 459 24.76 31.83 3.76
CA LYS A 459 25.59 32.14 4.96
C LYS A 459 25.05 31.49 6.22
N GLU A 460 23.73 31.46 6.39
CA GLU A 460 23.08 30.77 7.50
C GLU A 460 23.21 29.25 7.36
N GLY A 461 23.30 28.76 6.12
CA GLY A 461 23.47 27.36 5.77
C GLY A 461 24.86 26.76 6.00
N GLY A 462 25.81 27.51 6.56
CA GLY A 462 27.11 26.95 6.99
C GLY A 462 28.17 26.81 5.90
N PHE A 463 27.93 27.32 4.69
CA PHE A 463 28.96 27.33 3.64
C PHE A 463 30.08 28.31 3.98
N LYS A 464 31.33 27.86 3.76
CA LYS A 464 32.53 28.70 3.84
C LYS A 464 33.15 28.77 2.47
N ASP A 465 33.48 29.98 2.02
CA ASP A 465 34.22 30.14 0.77
C ASP A 465 35.67 29.65 0.93
N PHE A 466 36.23 29.13 -0.16
CA PHE A 466 37.58 28.57 -0.13
C PHE A 466 38.65 29.61 0.14
N ARG A 467 38.40 30.88 -0.18
CA ARG A 467 39.38 31.96 0.00
C ARG A 467 39.53 32.33 1.48
N GLY A 468 38.45 32.26 2.26
CA GLY A 468 38.44 32.39 3.70
C GLY A 468 39.20 31.24 4.36
N TYR A 469 38.88 29.99 3.98
CA TYR A 469 39.58 28.80 4.51
C TYR A 469 41.09 28.80 4.19
N LEU A 470 41.45 29.04 2.94
CA LEU A 470 42.86 29.16 2.52
C LEU A 470 43.52 30.40 3.11
N GLY A 471 42.75 31.46 3.39
CA GLY A 471 43.19 32.66 4.09
C GLY A 471 43.64 32.39 5.52
N ASP A 472 42.96 31.48 6.22
CA ASP A 472 43.35 31.03 7.56
C ASP A 472 44.60 30.13 7.54
N LEU A 473 44.79 29.34 6.47
CA LEU A 473 46.02 28.58 6.22
C LEU A 473 47.19 29.47 5.72
N ARG A 474 46.89 30.69 5.26
CA ARG A 474 47.87 31.69 4.84
C ARG A 474 48.47 32.42 6.05
N GLY A 475 49.44 31.77 6.71
CA GLY A 475 50.45 32.50 7.47
C GLY A 475 51.17 33.51 6.55
N LYS A 476 51.64 34.65 7.07
CA LYS A 476 52.26 35.74 6.28
C LYS A 476 53.46 35.32 5.39
N ASP A 477 53.98 34.09 5.55
CA ASP A 477 55.14 33.53 4.86
C ASP A 477 54.87 32.15 4.18
N SER A 478 53.61 31.76 3.96
CA SER A 478 53.27 30.38 3.59
C SER A 478 53.36 30.01 2.09
N GLY A 479 53.63 30.96 1.19
CA GLY A 479 53.86 30.68 -0.24
C GLY A 479 52.63 30.30 -1.07
N PHE A 480 51.42 30.28 -0.50
CA PHE A 480 50.15 29.94 -1.18
C PHE A 480 49.57 31.10 -2.02
N ASP A 481 50.39 31.88 -2.72
CA ASP A 481 49.94 33.12 -3.40
C ASP A 481 49.06 32.85 -4.64
N LYS A 482 49.06 31.63 -5.17
CA LYS A 482 48.29 31.22 -6.34
C LYS A 482 47.47 29.97 -6.02
N VAL A 483 46.25 30.18 -5.55
CA VAL A 483 45.23 29.12 -5.47
C VAL A 483 44.11 29.46 -6.44
N ASP A 484 43.84 28.53 -7.35
CA ASP A 484 42.73 28.56 -8.29
C ASP A 484 41.65 27.58 -7.83
N VAL A 485 40.39 27.92 -8.00
CA VAL A 485 39.25 27.11 -7.54
C VAL A 485 38.25 27.00 -8.68
N ASP A 486 37.98 25.78 -9.12
CA ASP A 486 36.93 25.46 -10.09
C ASP A 486 35.85 24.63 -9.39
N CYS A 487 34.63 25.15 -9.30
CA CYS A 487 33.49 24.49 -8.67
C CYS A 487 32.38 24.28 -9.69
N LYS A 488 31.79 23.08 -9.70
CA LYS A 488 30.69 22.72 -10.60
C LYS A 488 29.62 21.88 -9.88
N PRO A 489 28.33 22.05 -10.22
CA PRO A 489 27.30 21.12 -9.81
C PRO A 489 27.65 19.68 -10.20
N TYR A 490 27.24 18.72 -9.39
CA TYR A 490 27.44 17.30 -9.68
C TYR A 490 26.39 16.80 -10.69
N GLU A 491 26.83 16.53 -11.92
CA GLU A 491 25.93 16.23 -13.05
C GLU A 491 25.65 14.73 -13.27
N LYS A 492 26.38 13.83 -12.62
CA LYS A 492 26.20 12.38 -12.82
C LYS A 492 24.96 11.79 -12.14
N PHE A 493 24.30 12.55 -11.28
CA PHE A 493 23.10 12.15 -10.56
C PHE A 493 22.07 13.27 -10.63
N ASP A 494 20.86 12.96 -11.09
CA ASP A 494 19.79 13.94 -11.25
C ASP A 494 19.06 14.16 -9.92
N PHE A 495 19.50 15.18 -9.20
CA PHE A 495 18.83 15.63 -7.98
C PHE A 495 17.50 16.34 -8.24
N THR A 496 17.29 16.91 -9.43
CA THR A 496 16.16 17.81 -9.70
C THR A 496 14.83 17.06 -9.85
N SER A 497 14.87 15.78 -10.21
CA SER A 497 13.71 14.90 -10.23
C SER A 497 13.28 14.37 -8.86
N MET A 498 14.14 14.50 -7.84
CA MET A 498 13.92 13.92 -6.50
C MET A 498 13.64 15.00 -5.47
N THR A 499 12.48 15.67 -5.60
CA THR A 499 12.07 16.74 -4.68
C THR A 499 10.71 16.44 -4.06
N LEU A 500 10.50 16.85 -2.81
CA LEU A 500 9.22 16.67 -2.10
C LEU A 500 8.61 18.01 -1.72
N SER A 501 7.27 18.05 -1.76
CA SER A 501 6.49 19.11 -1.14
C SER A 501 6.53 19.00 0.39
N THR A 502 6.55 20.14 1.06
CA THR A 502 6.50 20.28 2.51
C THR A 502 5.30 21.12 2.91
N GLU A 503 4.97 21.23 4.20
CA GLU A 503 3.84 22.05 4.68
C GLU A 503 3.90 23.51 4.19
N HIS A 504 5.11 24.04 3.99
CA HIS A 504 5.34 25.44 3.66
C HIS A 504 6.13 25.66 2.37
N GLY A 505 6.41 24.61 1.58
CA GLY A 505 7.11 24.74 0.31
C GLY A 505 7.65 23.40 -0.18
N ALA A 506 8.98 23.26 -0.23
CA ALA A 506 9.63 22.09 -0.82
C ALA A 506 11.00 21.78 -0.21
N ILE A 507 11.46 20.55 -0.41
CA ILE A 507 12.81 20.09 -0.06
C ILE A 507 13.44 19.32 -1.22
N GLY A 508 14.74 19.54 -1.40
CA GLY A 508 15.61 18.84 -2.33
C GLY A 508 17.02 18.70 -1.75
N MET A 509 17.88 17.95 -2.41
CA MET A 509 19.31 17.86 -2.06
C MET A 509 20.16 18.07 -3.30
N GLY A 510 21.37 18.60 -3.14
CA GLY A 510 22.32 18.72 -4.24
C GLY A 510 23.75 18.51 -3.77
N GLU A 511 24.67 18.49 -4.73
CA GLU A 511 26.10 18.44 -4.43
C GLU A 511 26.89 19.29 -5.43
N VAL A 512 27.84 20.08 -4.92
CA VAL A 512 28.85 20.78 -5.73
C VAL A 512 30.21 20.13 -5.51
N ARG A 513 30.93 19.85 -6.60
CA ARG A 513 32.31 19.36 -6.56
C ARG A 513 33.25 20.49 -6.93
N CYS A 514 34.35 20.64 -6.18
CA CYS A 514 35.36 21.65 -6.48
C CYS A 514 36.76 21.04 -6.58
N THR A 515 37.57 21.55 -7.50
CA THR A 515 39.00 21.27 -7.60
C THR A 515 39.79 22.53 -7.22
N LEU A 516 40.53 22.42 -6.13
CA LEU A 516 41.51 23.43 -5.69
C LEU A 516 42.84 23.15 -6.38
N THR A 517 43.40 24.12 -7.08
CA THR A 517 44.75 24.04 -7.67
C THR A 517 45.68 24.99 -6.93
N ILE A 518 46.59 24.41 -6.14
CA ILE A 518 47.53 25.12 -5.28
C ILE A 518 48.91 25.03 -5.91
N LYS A 519 49.55 26.17 -6.20
CA LYS A 519 50.95 26.20 -6.62
C LYS A 519 51.88 26.42 -5.43
N VAL A 520 52.84 25.52 -5.26
CA VAL A 520 53.83 25.48 -4.20
C VAL A 520 55.19 25.95 -4.75
N PRO A 521 55.88 26.92 -4.12
CA PRO A 521 57.24 27.29 -4.51
C PRO A 521 58.21 26.11 -4.37
N GLY A 522 59.10 25.92 -5.34
CA GLY A 522 60.00 24.74 -5.41
C GLY A 522 61.05 24.62 -4.28
N ASP A 523 61.16 25.63 -3.41
CA ASP A 523 62.02 25.67 -2.24
C ASP A 523 61.27 25.41 -0.91
N TYR A 524 59.95 25.16 -0.97
CA TYR A 524 59.10 24.90 0.20
C TYR A 524 58.63 23.45 0.26
N SER A 525 58.89 22.76 1.38
CA SER A 525 58.16 21.54 1.75
C SER A 525 56.83 21.96 2.38
N VAL A 526 55.73 21.87 1.64
CA VAL A 526 54.41 22.19 2.16
C VAL A 526 53.85 20.96 2.87
N ASP A 527 53.66 21.07 4.17
CA ASP A 527 52.79 20.17 4.93
C ASP A 527 51.34 20.53 4.56
N LEU A 528 50.71 19.66 3.76
CA LEU A 528 49.33 19.81 3.30
C LEU A 528 48.32 19.36 4.38
N GLY A 529 48.81 18.92 5.54
CA GLY A 529 48.02 18.36 6.61
C GLY A 529 47.64 16.89 6.37
N ASP A 530 47.44 16.18 7.48
CA ASP A 530 47.16 14.73 7.48
C ASP A 530 45.97 14.35 6.59
N THR A 531 44.95 15.20 6.49
CA THR A 531 43.75 14.97 5.68
C THR A 531 44.04 14.94 4.18
N ILE A 532 44.76 15.95 3.65
CA ILE A 532 45.05 16.03 2.22
C ILE A 532 46.02 14.93 1.82
N GLU A 533 47.02 14.66 2.66
CA GLU A 533 47.97 13.59 2.39
C GLU A 533 47.36 12.18 2.50
N ALA A 534 46.26 11.99 3.27
CA ALA A 534 45.62 10.69 3.40
C ALA A 534 44.97 10.20 2.11
N VAL A 535 44.48 11.14 1.29
CA VAL A 535 43.78 10.86 0.03
C VAL A 535 44.65 11.11 -1.20
N LYS A 536 45.98 11.09 -1.01
CA LYS A 536 46.97 11.32 -2.06
C LYS A 536 46.96 10.14 -3.05
N THR A 537 46.71 10.43 -4.32
CA THR A 537 46.53 9.40 -5.36
C THR A 537 47.80 9.12 -6.16
N ASN A 538 48.89 9.87 -5.96
CA ASN A 538 50.16 9.66 -6.65
C ASN A 538 51.36 10.12 -5.81
N ASP A 539 52.54 9.53 -6.01
CA ASP A 539 53.79 9.92 -5.34
C ASP A 539 54.71 10.77 -6.23
N LYS A 540 54.13 11.60 -7.09
CA LYS A 540 54.92 12.47 -7.97
C LYS A 540 55.53 13.62 -7.19
N ASP A 541 56.68 14.08 -7.65
CA ASP A 541 57.24 15.38 -7.31
C ASP A 541 56.69 16.41 -8.30
N GLY A 542 56.31 17.59 -7.79
CA GLY A 542 55.72 18.65 -8.59
C GLY A 542 55.47 19.90 -7.76
N ASP A 543 55.25 21.01 -8.45
CA ASP A 543 55.00 22.32 -7.84
C ASP A 543 53.49 22.62 -7.75
N THR A 544 52.64 21.72 -8.24
CA THR A 544 51.19 21.93 -8.30
C THR A 544 50.47 20.81 -7.56
N VAL A 545 49.69 21.17 -6.56
CA VAL A 545 48.83 20.26 -5.80
C VAL A 545 47.39 20.52 -6.21
N LYS A 546 46.69 19.46 -6.63
CA LYS A 546 45.24 19.51 -6.87
C LYS A 546 44.50 18.75 -5.79
N VAL A 547 43.45 19.36 -5.24
CA VAL A 547 42.61 18.79 -4.18
C VAL A 547 41.17 18.82 -4.66
N ASP A 548 40.54 17.65 -4.78
CA ASP A 548 39.14 17.53 -5.17
C ASP A 548 38.26 17.38 -3.93
N THR A 549 37.10 18.01 -3.96
CA THR A 549 36.26 18.24 -2.78
C THR A 549 34.78 18.15 -3.10
N ALA A 550 33.95 17.83 -2.12
CA ALA A 550 32.50 17.64 -2.23
C ALA A 550 31.71 18.43 -1.19
N HIS A 551 30.63 19.07 -1.65
CA HIS A 551 29.80 19.99 -0.87
C HIS A 551 28.34 19.57 -1.02
N PRO A 552 27.90 18.54 -0.28
CA PRO A 552 26.50 18.18 -0.24
C PRO A 552 25.70 19.28 0.46
N TYR A 553 24.47 19.49 0.03
CA TYR A 553 23.57 20.43 0.67
C TYR A 553 22.11 19.99 0.57
N VAL A 554 21.30 20.50 1.50
CA VAL A 554 19.85 20.39 1.48
C VAL A 554 19.30 21.75 1.05
N LEU A 555 18.43 21.77 0.04
CA LEU A 555 17.70 22.97 -0.37
C LEU A 555 16.29 22.90 0.21
N MET A 556 15.87 23.98 0.86
CA MET A 556 14.55 24.11 1.46
C MET A 556 13.90 25.41 1.00
N LYS A 557 12.64 25.31 0.56
CA LYS A 557 11.78 26.45 0.24
C LYS A 557 10.69 26.57 1.30
N THR A 558 10.60 27.74 1.94
CA THR A 558 9.58 28.06 2.95
C THR A 558 8.92 29.38 2.58
N GLY A 559 7.72 29.31 2.02
CA GLY A 559 7.09 30.45 1.35
C GLY A 559 7.95 30.92 0.18
N ASP A 560 8.37 32.19 0.22
CA ASP A 560 9.24 32.81 -0.79
C ASP A 560 10.74 32.75 -0.42
N GLU A 561 11.10 32.20 0.76
CA GLU A 561 12.50 32.11 1.20
C GLU A 561 13.10 30.77 0.78
N LEU A 562 14.28 30.85 0.16
CA LEU A 562 15.08 29.70 -0.27
C LEU A 562 16.34 29.62 0.60
N SER A 563 16.59 28.45 1.19
CA SER A 563 17.75 28.20 2.05
C SER A 563 18.47 26.94 1.62
N ALA A 564 19.76 27.07 1.35
CA ALA A 564 20.65 25.93 1.12
C ALA A 564 21.51 25.73 2.37
N VAL A 565 21.51 24.52 2.91
CA VAL A 565 22.20 24.17 4.16
C VAL A 565 23.17 23.01 3.91
N GLY A 566 24.44 23.19 4.29
CA GLY A 566 25.50 22.19 4.18
C GLY A 566 26.39 22.17 5.42
N THR A 567 26.96 21.01 5.75
CA THR A 567 27.68 20.82 7.03
C THR A 567 29.17 20.59 6.87
N ASP A 568 29.82 21.48 6.11
CA ASP A 568 31.25 21.47 5.78
C ASP A 568 31.60 20.59 4.56
N TRP A 569 32.76 20.89 3.96
CA TRP A 569 33.25 20.26 2.73
C TRP A 569 34.00 18.96 3.02
N ASN A 570 33.93 18.02 2.08
CA ASN A 570 34.59 16.72 2.18
C ASN A 570 35.75 16.67 1.18
N VAL A 571 36.97 16.42 1.65
CA VAL A 571 38.11 16.17 0.76
C VAL A 571 37.97 14.77 0.17
N LEU A 572 38.04 14.64 -1.17
CA LEU A 572 37.87 13.39 -1.90
C LEU A 572 39.21 12.78 -2.31
N SER A 573 40.08 13.60 -2.91
CA SER A 573 41.37 13.18 -3.44
C SER A 573 42.35 14.33 -3.45
N SER A 574 43.64 14.01 -3.41
CA SER A 574 44.72 14.95 -3.68
C SER A 574 45.74 14.35 -4.64
N ARG A 575 46.36 15.17 -5.49
CA ARG A 575 47.40 14.73 -6.42
C ARG A 575 48.42 15.83 -6.66
N ILE A 576 49.65 15.41 -6.95
CA ILE A 576 50.76 16.29 -7.34
C ILE A 576 50.96 16.20 -8.86
N GLU A 577 51.07 17.34 -9.52
CA GLU A 577 51.30 17.50 -10.97
C GLU A 577 52.60 18.22 -11.29
#